data_AF-A0A183HP77-F1
#
_entry.id   AF-A0A183HP77-F1
#
_cell.length_a   1.000
_cell.length_b   1.000
_cell.length_c   1.000
_cell.angle_alpha   90.00
_cell.angle_beta   90.00
_cell.angle_gamma   90.00
#
_symmetry.space_group_name_H-M   'P 1'
#
loop_
_entity.id
_entity.type
_entity.pdbx_description
1 polymer ?
#
loop_
_entity_poly.entity_id
_entity_poly.type
_entity_poly.pdbx_seq_one_letter_code
_entity_poly.pdbx_strand_id
1 'polypeptide(L)'
;MYNATAYNHAYKESGIFNIQASSDPSRIGETVRVILEQFLRLTEGAEKEELSRAKTQLKSQLMMNLEVRPVMFEDLARQILGHGYRRKPSEYIEKIDLITNEDIKRIAERMLSKRPSVVGYGDIKNIPRYEIIDKCVAKRQLGDLKSKGFFHF
;
A
#
# COMPACT_ATOMS: atom_id res chain seq x y z
N MET A 1 -6.53 -14.20 -9.09
CA MET A 1 -6.54 -13.37 -7.87
C MET A 1 -7.99 -13.06 -7.57
N TYR A 2 -8.45 -13.34 -6.35
CA TYR A 2 -9.84 -13.08 -5.94
C TYR A 2 -9.98 -11.70 -5.31
N ASN A 3 -8.99 -11.27 -4.52
CA ASN A 3 -8.91 -9.91 -4.00
C ASN A 3 -7.46 -9.42 -3.94
N ALA A 4 -7.30 -8.10 -3.95
CA ALA A 4 -6.09 -7.41 -3.55
C ALA A 4 -6.48 -6.05 -2.97
N THR A 5 -6.04 -5.75 -1.76
CA THR A 5 -6.37 -4.52 -1.05
C THR A 5 -5.14 -3.97 -0.36
N ALA A 6 -4.86 -2.69 -0.58
CA ALA A 6 -3.79 -1.98 0.09
C ALA A 6 -4.30 -1.42 1.43
N TYR A 7 -3.53 -1.64 2.49
CA TYR A 7 -3.82 -1.15 3.83
C TYR A 7 -2.69 -0.28 4.35
N ASN A 8 -3.07 0.77 5.08
CA ASN A 8 -2.16 1.62 5.82
C ASN A 8 -2.56 1.62 7.29
N HIS A 9 -1.71 1.06 8.14
CA HIS A 9 -1.84 1.11 9.59
C HIS A 9 -0.82 2.09 10.14
N ALA A 10 -1.29 3.16 10.79
CA ALA A 10 -0.45 4.16 11.42
C ALA A 10 -0.57 4.08 12.94
N TYR A 11 0.56 3.94 13.61
CA TYR A 11 0.72 4.01 15.05
C TYR A 11 1.54 5.25 15.42
N LYS A 12 1.65 5.57 16.71
CA LYS A 12 2.30 6.80 17.18
C LYS A 12 3.74 6.98 16.65
N GLU A 13 4.52 5.90 16.58
CA GLU A 13 5.95 5.94 16.23
C GLU A 13 6.30 5.05 15.03
N SER A 14 5.35 4.27 14.52
CA SER A 14 5.57 3.31 13.46
C SER A 14 4.34 3.20 12.55
N GLY A 15 4.52 2.58 11.40
CA GLY A 15 3.41 2.30 10.50
C GLY A 15 3.72 1.11 9.62
N ILE A 16 2.66 0.50 9.13
CA ILE A 16 2.71 -0.66 8.24
C ILE A 16 1.86 -0.34 7.02
N PHE A 17 2.49 -0.29 5.86
CA PHE A 17 1.79 -0.31 4.59
C PHE A 17 1.95 -1.70 3.98
N ASN A 18 0.83 -2.34 3.64
CA ASN A 18 0.84 -3.70 3.13
C ASN A 18 -0.22 -3.86 2.02
N ILE A 19 -0.03 -4.90 1.20
CA ILE A 19 -1.05 -5.37 0.26
C ILE A 19 -1.46 -6.76 0.72
N GLN A 20 -2.73 -6.91 1.07
CA GLN A 20 -3.33 -8.20 1.35
C GLN A 20 -4.01 -8.69 0.07
N ALA A 21 -3.65 -9.89 -0.38
CA ALA A 21 -4.24 -10.48 -1.57
C ALA A 21 -4.55 -11.96 -1.34
N SER A 22 -5.53 -12.47 -2.10
CA SER A 22 -5.90 -13.88 -2.13
C SER A 22 -5.99 -14.34 -3.58
N SER A 23 -5.58 -15.58 -3.82
CA SER A 23 -5.60 -16.19 -5.14
C SER A 23 -5.68 -17.70 -5.03
N ASP A 24 -5.95 -18.35 -6.15
CA ASP A 24 -5.78 -19.79 -6.27
C ASP A 24 -4.32 -20.20 -5.93
N PRO A 25 -4.10 -21.33 -5.23
CA PRO A 25 -2.76 -21.81 -4.87
C PRO A 25 -1.80 -21.97 -6.06
N SER A 26 -2.32 -22.28 -7.25
CA SER A 26 -1.51 -22.39 -8.47
C SER A 26 -0.92 -21.06 -8.93
N ARG A 27 -1.55 -19.94 -8.58
CA ARG A 27 -1.19 -18.57 -9.02
C ARG A 27 -0.61 -17.69 -7.93
N ILE A 28 -0.40 -18.20 -6.72
CA ILE A 28 0.10 -17.40 -5.60
C ILE A 28 1.51 -16.84 -5.85
N GLY A 29 2.38 -17.61 -6.52
CA GLY A 29 3.73 -17.15 -6.87
C GLY A 29 3.73 -15.98 -7.85
N GLU A 30 2.80 -15.99 -8.83
CA GLU A 30 2.58 -14.88 -9.75
C GLU A 30 2.00 -13.67 -9.01
N THR A 31 1.07 -13.90 -8.08
CA THR A 31 0.47 -12.84 -7.25
C THR A 31 1.54 -12.10 -6.44
N VAL A 32 2.48 -12.81 -5.82
CA VAL A 32 3.61 -12.21 -5.11
C VAL A 32 4.47 -11.36 -6.05
N ARG A 33 4.76 -11.87 -7.26
CA ARG A 33 5.53 -11.14 -8.26
C ARG A 33 4.83 -9.84 -8.67
N VAL A 34 3.54 -9.88 -8.99
CA VAL A 34 2.76 -8.69 -9.38
C VAL A 34 2.73 -7.66 -8.25
N ILE A 35 2.54 -8.10 -6.99
CA ILE A 35 2.57 -7.20 -5.83
C ILE A 35 3.92 -6.49 -5.72
N LEU A 36 5.03 -7.23 -5.82
CA LEU A 36 6.37 -6.65 -5.78
C LEU A 36 6.61 -5.71 -6.97
N GLU A 37 6.13 -6.05 -8.15
CA GLU A 37 6.18 -5.19 -9.34
C GLU A 37 5.46 -3.87 -9.12
N GLN A 38 4.26 -3.88 -8.54
CA GLN A 38 3.54 -2.64 -8.24
C GLN A 38 4.28 -1.79 -7.19
N PHE A 39 4.88 -2.42 -6.17
CA PHE A 39 5.72 -1.70 -5.22
C PHE A 39 6.93 -1.04 -5.87
N LEU A 40 7.62 -1.74 -6.79
CA LEU A 40 8.73 -1.18 -7.55
C LEU A 40 8.26 -0.07 -8.49
N ARG A 41 7.13 -0.24 -9.18
CA ARG A 41 6.58 0.81 -10.06
C ARG A 41 6.30 2.11 -9.31
N LEU A 42 5.93 2.05 -8.02
CA LEU A 42 5.75 3.26 -7.21
C LEU A 42 7.02 4.11 -7.06
N THR A 43 8.23 3.54 -7.22
CA THR A 43 9.47 4.34 -7.22
C THR A 43 9.62 5.20 -8.47
N GLU A 44 8.93 4.85 -9.56
CA GLU A 44 8.86 5.63 -10.80
C GLU A 44 7.80 6.74 -10.72
N GLY A 45 6.98 6.72 -9.67
CA GLY A 45 5.88 7.65 -9.42
C GLY A 45 4.55 7.16 -9.99
N ALA A 46 3.55 8.01 -9.88
CA ALA A 46 2.24 7.81 -10.50
C ALA A 46 2.05 8.75 -11.70
N GLU A 47 1.21 8.34 -12.65
CA GLU A 47 0.76 9.24 -13.70
C GLU A 47 -0.05 10.41 -13.10
N LYS A 48 -0.07 11.55 -13.78
CA LYS A 48 -0.73 12.77 -13.28
C LYS A 48 -2.22 12.53 -13.03
N GLU A 49 -2.87 11.83 -13.94
CA GLU A 49 -4.28 11.48 -13.88
C GLU A 49 -4.55 10.50 -12.74
N GLU A 50 -3.67 9.51 -12.54
CA GLU A 50 -3.76 8.55 -11.44
C GLU A 50 -3.63 9.23 -10.08
N LEU A 51 -2.65 10.12 -9.93
CA LEU A 51 -2.44 10.87 -8.68
C LEU A 51 -3.61 11.81 -8.38
N SER A 52 -4.09 12.55 -9.39
CA SER A 52 -5.26 13.43 -9.25
C SER A 52 -6.51 12.65 -8.82
N ARG A 53 -6.73 11.48 -9.44
CA ARG A 53 -7.83 10.59 -9.11
C ARG A 53 -7.70 10.04 -7.69
N ALA A 54 -6.51 9.60 -7.29
CA ALA A 54 -6.26 9.07 -5.93
C ALA A 54 -6.49 10.15 -4.86
N LYS A 55 -6.01 11.38 -5.07
CA LYS A 55 -6.29 12.51 -4.17
C LYS A 55 -7.79 12.78 -4.04
N THR A 56 -8.50 12.79 -5.16
CA THR A 56 -9.95 13.01 -5.18
C THR A 56 -10.69 11.91 -4.40
N GLN A 57 -10.34 10.63 -4.63
CA GLN A 57 -10.93 9.51 -3.90
C GLN A 57 -10.69 9.61 -2.39
N LEU A 58 -9.46 9.94 -1.97
CA LEU A 58 -9.12 10.08 -0.55
C LEU A 58 -9.87 11.23 0.12
N LYS A 59 -9.99 12.39 -0.55
CA LYS A 59 -10.78 13.52 -0.06
C LYS A 59 -12.25 13.18 0.08
N SER A 60 -12.84 12.52 -0.93
CA SER A 60 -14.23 12.08 -0.87
C SER A 60 -14.47 11.10 0.27
N GLN A 61 -13.62 10.09 0.43
CA GLN A 61 -13.72 9.12 1.51
C GLN A 61 -13.63 9.79 2.90
N LEU A 62 -12.70 10.75 3.07
CA LEU A 62 -12.59 11.52 4.31
C LEU A 62 -13.89 12.26 4.63
N MET A 63 -14.46 12.97 3.65
CA MET A 63 -15.67 13.76 3.87
C MET A 63 -16.90 12.89 4.13
N MET A 64 -17.06 11.79 3.39
CA MET A 64 -18.18 10.84 3.58
C MET A 64 -18.14 10.20 4.97
N ASN A 65 -16.96 9.82 5.47
CA ASN A 65 -16.82 9.23 6.80
C ASN A 65 -17.28 10.18 7.92
N LEU A 66 -17.23 11.49 7.70
CA LEU A 66 -17.64 12.49 8.69
C LEU A 66 -19.16 12.70 8.77
N GLU A 67 -19.93 12.13 7.84
CA GLU A 67 -21.41 12.16 7.87
C GLU A 67 -21.96 11.20 8.95
N VAL A 68 -21.19 10.19 9.32
CA VAL A 68 -21.58 9.17 10.30
C VAL A 68 -21.14 9.60 11.70
N ARG A 69 -22.09 9.99 12.56
CA ARG A 69 -21.81 10.55 13.90
C ARG A 69 -20.89 9.68 14.78
N PRO A 70 -21.07 8.35 14.87
CA PRO A 70 -20.14 7.50 15.61
C PRO A 70 -18.70 7.57 15.08
N VAL A 71 -18.52 7.57 13.75
CA VAL A 71 -17.20 7.67 13.10
C VAL A 71 -16.56 9.02 13.38
N MET A 72 -17.35 10.10 13.31
CA MET A 72 -16.87 11.45 13.65
C MET A 72 -16.43 11.56 15.12
N PHE A 73 -17.17 10.95 16.05
CA PHE A 73 -16.80 10.93 17.46
C PHE A 73 -15.52 10.12 17.70
N GLU A 74 -15.39 8.96 17.06
CA GLU A 74 -14.18 8.14 17.16
C GLU A 74 -12.96 8.87 16.60
N ASP A 75 -13.08 9.52 15.44
CA ASP A 75 -12.03 10.34 14.84
C ASP A 75 -11.60 11.48 15.79
N LEU A 76 -12.56 12.20 16.36
CA LEU A 76 -12.30 13.25 17.35
C LEU A 76 -11.49 12.70 18.54
N ALA A 77 -11.96 11.61 19.14
CA ALA A 77 -11.30 10.99 20.29
C ALA A 77 -9.88 10.54 19.94
N ARG A 78 -9.69 9.89 18.79
CA ARG A 78 -8.37 9.42 18.32
C ARG A 78 -7.41 10.58 18.09
N GLN A 79 -7.88 11.69 17.50
CA GLN A 79 -7.04 12.86 17.28
C GLN A 79 -6.62 13.54 18.58
N ILE A 80 -7.55 13.69 19.54
CA ILE A 80 -7.24 14.28 20.84
C ILE A 80 -6.26 13.39 21.62
N LEU A 81 -6.50 12.07 21.66
CA LEU A 81 -5.61 11.13 22.36
C LEU A 81 -4.25 10.99 21.68
N GLY A 82 -4.19 11.03 20.35
CA GLY A 82 -2.97 10.83 19.57
C GLY A 82 -2.11 12.08 19.43
N HIS A 83 -2.73 13.24 19.21
CA HIS A 83 -2.04 14.48 18.87
C HIS A 83 -2.24 15.62 19.88
N GLY A 84 -3.16 15.46 20.84
CA GLY A 84 -3.51 16.49 21.83
C GLY A 84 -4.50 17.54 21.32
N TYR A 85 -4.87 17.53 20.04
CA TYR A 85 -5.84 18.46 19.45
C TYR A 85 -6.56 17.84 18.26
N ARG A 86 -7.73 18.41 17.93
CA ARG A 86 -8.50 18.07 16.73
C ARG A 86 -8.05 18.96 15.57
N ARG A 87 -7.59 18.34 14.48
CA ARG A 87 -7.38 19.02 13.19
C ARG A 87 -8.72 19.16 12.47
N LYS A 88 -8.92 20.29 11.78
CA LYS A 88 -10.11 20.47 10.95
C LYS A 88 -10.00 19.62 9.68
N PRO A 89 -11.11 19.09 9.15
CA PRO A 89 -11.11 18.35 7.88
C PRO A 89 -10.47 19.13 6.72
N SER A 90 -10.63 20.45 6.68
CA SER A 90 -10.02 21.33 5.67
C SER A 90 -8.50 21.27 5.67
N GLU A 91 -7.86 21.17 6.85
CA GLU A 91 -6.40 21.04 6.95
C GLU A 91 -5.89 19.74 6.32
N TYR A 92 -6.66 18.65 6.43
CA TYR A 92 -6.30 17.39 5.78
C TYR A 92 -6.48 17.48 4.26
N ILE A 93 -7.54 18.14 3.79
CA ILE A 93 -7.76 18.38 2.35
C ILE A 93 -6.60 19.18 1.75
N GLU A 94 -6.19 20.28 2.38
CA GLU A 94 -5.05 21.08 1.95
C GLU A 94 -3.76 20.25 1.89
N LYS A 95 -3.50 19.43 2.93
CA LYS A 95 -2.35 18.52 2.95
C LYS A 95 -2.38 17.49 1.82
N ILE A 96 -3.55 16.94 1.51
CA ILE A 96 -3.71 15.98 0.39
C ILE A 96 -3.43 16.67 -0.94
N ASP A 97 -3.90 17.91 -1.10
CA ASP A 97 -3.71 18.67 -2.34
C ASP A 97 -2.25 19.02 -2.60
N LEU A 98 -1.46 19.26 -1.55
CA LEU A 98 -0.02 19.52 -1.62
C LEU A 98 0.83 18.30 -2.00
N ILE A 99 0.30 17.06 -1.94
CA ILE A 99 1.09 15.85 -2.23
C ILE A 99 1.60 15.89 -3.68
N THR A 100 2.89 15.74 -3.87
CA THR A 100 3.51 15.73 -5.20
C THR A 100 3.86 14.32 -5.65
N ASN A 101 4.25 14.15 -6.92
CA ASN A 101 4.72 12.86 -7.40
C ASN A 101 6.07 12.49 -6.75
N GLU A 102 6.87 13.49 -6.44
CA GLU A 102 8.14 13.38 -5.71
C GLU A 102 7.92 12.82 -4.30
N ASP A 103 6.82 13.19 -3.63
CA ASP A 103 6.45 12.61 -2.34
C ASP A 103 6.15 11.11 -2.42
N ILE A 104 5.46 10.67 -3.49
CA ILE A 104 5.17 9.26 -3.73
C ILE A 104 6.46 8.48 -3.91
N LYS A 105 7.36 8.95 -4.79
CA LYS A 105 8.66 8.34 -5.04
C LYS A 105 9.49 8.25 -3.75
N ARG A 106 9.55 9.34 -2.98
CA ARG A 106 10.27 9.41 -1.71
C ARG A 106 9.74 8.40 -0.69
N ILE A 107 8.43 8.25 -0.57
CA ILE A 107 7.82 7.29 0.36
C ILE A 107 8.04 5.86 -0.12
N ALA A 108 7.87 5.58 -1.41
CA ALA A 108 8.11 4.27 -2.00
C ALA A 108 9.56 3.80 -1.75
N GLU A 109 10.54 4.67 -1.99
CA GLU A 109 11.95 4.37 -1.72
C GLU A 109 12.24 4.13 -0.25
N ARG A 110 11.64 4.96 0.64
CA ARG A 110 11.78 4.77 2.09
C ARG A 110 11.18 3.45 2.57
N MET A 111 10.07 3.01 1.98
CA MET A 111 9.44 1.75 2.33
C MET A 111 10.30 0.57 1.88
N LEU A 112 10.77 0.63 0.64
CA LEU A 112 11.54 -0.45 0.03
C LEU A 112 12.99 -0.50 0.52
N SER A 113 13.52 0.54 1.19
CA SER A 113 14.85 0.49 1.81
C SER A 113 14.92 -0.39 3.07
N LYS A 114 13.76 -0.85 3.58
CA LYS A 114 13.65 -1.78 4.70
C LYS A 114 13.32 -3.18 4.20
N ARG A 115 13.61 -4.19 5.05
CA ARG A 115 13.24 -5.58 4.75
C ARG A 115 11.72 -5.75 4.71
N PRO A 116 11.18 -6.44 3.69
CA PRO A 116 9.75 -6.72 3.63
C PRO A 116 9.36 -7.74 4.72
N SER A 117 8.10 -7.69 5.13
CA SER A 117 7.46 -8.73 5.94
C SER A 117 6.45 -9.46 5.06
N VAL A 118 6.50 -10.80 5.08
CA VAL A 118 5.64 -11.65 4.24
C VAL A 118 4.89 -12.62 5.14
N VAL A 119 3.57 -12.69 4.97
CA VAL A 119 2.70 -13.62 5.68
C VAL A 119 1.87 -14.37 4.66
N GLY A 120 1.90 -15.70 4.71
CA GLY A 120 1.08 -16.58 3.89
C GLY A 120 0.20 -17.47 4.76
N TYR A 121 -1.03 -17.70 4.33
CA TYR A 121 -1.99 -18.56 5.02
C TYR A 121 -2.73 -19.45 4.00
N GLY A 122 -2.92 -20.74 4.31
CA GLY A 122 -3.51 -21.74 3.42
C GLY A 122 -2.46 -22.61 2.70
N ASP A 123 -2.70 -22.96 1.43
CA ASP A 123 -1.73 -23.71 0.62
C ASP A 123 -0.64 -22.76 0.06
N ILE A 124 0.45 -22.67 0.81
CA ILE A 124 1.56 -21.75 0.56
C ILE A 124 2.75 -22.38 -0.15
N LYS A 125 2.63 -23.61 -0.65
CA LYS A 125 3.77 -24.35 -1.26
C LYS A 125 4.40 -23.63 -2.45
N ASN A 126 3.59 -22.86 -3.16
CA ASN A 126 4.00 -22.10 -4.35
C ASN A 126 4.42 -20.66 -4.04
N ILE A 127 4.45 -20.25 -2.77
CA ILE A 127 4.98 -18.94 -2.38
C ILE A 127 6.52 -19.00 -2.49
N PRO A 128 7.15 -18.01 -3.16
CA PRO A 128 8.61 -17.91 -3.21
C PRO A 128 9.20 -17.85 -1.81
N ARG A 129 10.37 -18.46 -1.62
CA ARG A 129 11.08 -18.39 -0.33
C ARG A 129 11.36 -16.93 0.05
N TYR A 130 11.32 -16.64 1.35
CA TYR A 130 11.51 -15.30 1.87
C TYR A 130 12.83 -14.66 1.40
N GLU A 131 13.92 -15.44 1.35
CA GLU A 131 15.24 -14.96 0.93
C GLU A 131 15.24 -14.46 -0.52
N ILE A 132 14.42 -15.05 -1.39
CA ILE A 132 14.27 -14.60 -2.78
C ILE A 132 13.52 -13.26 -2.80
N ILE A 133 12.46 -13.14 -2.00
CA ILE A 133 11.65 -11.90 -1.92
C ILE A 133 12.49 -10.75 -1.35
N ASP A 134 13.23 -10.99 -0.26
CA ASP A 134 14.13 -10.01 0.34
C ASP A 134 15.22 -9.57 -0.64
N LYS A 135 15.83 -10.53 -1.36
CA LYS A 135 16.82 -10.24 -2.41
C LYS A 135 16.22 -9.41 -3.55
N CYS A 136 15.00 -9.69 -3.99
CA CYS A 136 14.31 -8.93 -5.03
C CYS A 136 14.04 -7.48 -4.61
N VAL A 137 13.58 -7.27 -3.37
CA VAL A 137 13.35 -5.93 -2.82
C VAL A 137 14.67 -5.18 -2.68
N ALA A 138 15.70 -5.82 -2.12
CA ALA A 138 17.03 -5.23 -1.94
C ALA A 138 17.69 -4.82 -3.27
N LYS A 139 17.55 -5.64 -4.31
CA LYS A 139 18.11 -5.37 -5.64
C LYS A 139 17.21 -4.50 -6.55
N ARG A 140 15.98 -4.20 -6.12
CA ARG A 140 14.96 -3.54 -6.95
C ARG A 140 14.68 -4.28 -8.26
N GLN A 141 14.75 -5.61 -8.25
CA GLN A 141 14.68 -6.43 -9.46
C GLN A 141 13.91 -7.73 -9.21
N LEU A 142 13.07 -8.13 -10.16
CA LEU A 142 12.23 -9.33 -10.06
C LEU A 142 12.80 -10.54 -10.81
N GLY A 143 14.00 -10.47 -11.37
CA GLY A 143 14.57 -11.51 -12.23
C GLY A 143 14.69 -12.89 -11.56
N ASP A 144 14.87 -12.92 -10.24
CA ASP A 144 14.96 -14.15 -9.45
C ASP A 144 13.57 -14.81 -9.21
N LEU A 145 12.47 -14.07 -9.41
CA LEU A 145 11.10 -14.58 -9.37
C LEU A 145 10.73 -15.17 -10.74
N LYS A 146 11.13 -16.43 -10.96
CA LYS A 146 10.73 -17.17 -12.17
C LYS A 146 9.21 -17.21 -12.27
N SER A 147 8.66 -16.56 -13.30
CA SER A 147 7.33 -16.89 -13.79
C SER A 147 7.42 -18.30 -14.37
N LYS A 148 6.59 -19.23 -13.89
CA LYS A 148 6.24 -20.38 -14.73
C LYS A 148 5.46 -19.77 -15.90
N GLY A 149 6.18 -19.48 -16.98
CA GLY A 149 5.59 -18.88 -18.16
C GLY A 149 4.38 -19.69 -18.60
N PHE A 150 3.29 -18.99 -18.95
CA PHE A 150 2.21 -19.62 -19.68
C PHE A 150 1.71 -18.67 -20.78
N PHE A 151 2.00 -19.11 -22.01
CA PHE A 151 1.28 -18.97 -23.28
C PHE A 151 0.68 -17.59 -23.66
N HIS A 152 1.21 -17.06 -24.77
CA HIS A 152 0.45 -16.22 -25.70
C HIS A 152 -0.80 -16.95 -26.17
N PHE A 153 -1.92 -16.22 -26.19
CA PHE A 153 -2.98 -16.41 -27.17
C PHE A 153 -2.88 -15.30 -28.20
#